data_AF-A0A1H6TSP6-F1
#
_entry.id   AF-A0A1H6TSP6-F1
#
_cell.length_a   1.000
_cell.length_b   1.000
_cell.length_c   1.000
_cell.angle_alpha   90.00
_cell.angle_beta   90.00
_cell.angle_gamma   90.00
#
_symmetry.space_group_name_H-M   'P 1'
#
loop_
_entity.id
_entity.type
_entity.pdbx_description
1 polymer ?
#
loop_
_entity_poly.entity_id
_entity_poly.type
_entity_poly.pdbx_seq_one_letter_code
_entity_poly.pdbx_strand_id
1 'polypeptide(L)'
;MNTEEAAPQDPDTKRGCRPDPPECGCSPSTAIDERKCRDAGLSAQLEYSSAHAEDLAAAKGQYDEARKQYREKRREAVLKVQDMKHQVKHLIERIKCLIEQDRVIRLLDEAYDDVSEQLDCCEGCGECCAEEREFDTDPPKETDKGDRKLAHRIERYESWIDEAKECFATLAGEPDALEARVAEVKQELDGILAALADDAAKVDLKRQYVQARVTHRKLCRIWNGFDDTAAYVDCLCTALTTWSAGVDAVAVLKGEAAVRECTRQSDEDWCAALTGGPVDEILGMYDHKCGSNSPCGPDQPGKPDDEHSDDCGCGKHKDDHEHEYDDDAAEPPVAQSSGA
;
A
#
# COMPACT_ATOMS: atom_id res chain seq x y z
N MET A 1 -2.82 -8.33 -56.64
CA MET A 1 -3.17 -7.09 -55.94
C MET A 1 -3.13 -7.43 -54.46
N ASN A 2 -2.03 -7.10 -53.79
CA ASN A 2 -1.91 -7.32 -52.35
C ASN A 2 -2.61 -6.13 -51.69
N THR A 3 -3.75 -6.38 -51.06
CA THR A 3 -4.34 -5.46 -50.08
C THR A 3 -3.41 -5.45 -48.88
N GLU A 4 -2.59 -4.41 -48.75
CA GLU A 4 -1.98 -4.06 -47.46
C GLU A 4 -3.12 -3.77 -46.48
N GLU A 5 -3.46 -4.75 -45.64
CA GLU A 5 -4.22 -4.50 -44.43
C GLU A 5 -3.37 -3.57 -43.55
N ALA A 6 -3.83 -2.34 -43.37
CA ALA A 6 -3.23 -1.42 -42.43
C ALA A 6 -3.16 -2.10 -41.05
N ALA A 7 -1.96 -2.14 -40.46
CA ALA A 7 -1.78 -2.70 -39.13
C ALA A 7 -2.80 -2.06 -38.15
N PRO A 8 -3.42 -2.84 -37.26
CA PRO A 8 -4.36 -2.29 -36.28
C PRO A 8 -3.62 -1.20 -35.50
N GLN A 9 -4.13 0.02 -35.59
CA GLN A 9 -3.61 1.13 -34.79
C GLN A 9 -3.86 0.77 -33.33
N ASP A 10 -2.81 0.85 -32.51
CA ASP A 10 -2.93 0.67 -31.08
C ASP A 10 -3.90 1.77 -30.57
N PRO A 11 -5.06 1.40 -30.01
CA PRO A 11 -6.03 2.39 -29.54
C PRO A 11 -5.44 3.29 -28.46
N ASP A 12 -4.30 2.92 -27.85
CA ASP A 12 -3.66 3.68 -26.78
C ASP A 12 -2.65 4.75 -27.27
N THR A 13 -2.30 4.80 -28.57
CA THR A 13 -1.40 5.85 -29.08
C THR A 13 -2.13 7.18 -29.23
N LYS A 14 -2.00 8.07 -28.23
CA LYS A 14 -2.51 9.44 -28.28
C LYS A 14 -1.88 10.19 -29.46
N ARG A 15 -2.68 10.52 -30.48
CA ARG A 15 -2.28 11.53 -31.47
C ARG A 15 -2.55 12.89 -30.84
N GLY A 16 -1.50 13.67 -30.60
CA GLY A 16 -1.63 15.10 -30.30
C GLY A 16 -2.21 15.81 -31.52
N CYS A 17 -3.54 15.81 -31.65
CA CYS A 17 -4.23 16.41 -32.78
C CYS A 17 -4.31 17.93 -32.63
N ARG A 18 -4.32 18.43 -31.39
CA ARG A 18 -4.34 19.86 -31.09
C ARG A 18 -2.95 20.44 -31.35
N PRO A 19 -2.83 21.50 -32.17
CA PRO A 19 -1.54 22.13 -32.43
C PRO A 19 -0.98 22.75 -31.15
N ASP A 20 0.34 22.69 -31.00
CA ASP A 20 1.02 23.37 -29.90
C ASP A 20 0.69 24.87 -29.94
N PRO A 21 0.38 25.49 -28.78
CA PRO A 21 0.17 26.92 -28.73
C PRO A 21 1.46 27.64 -29.18
N PRO A 22 1.35 28.68 -30.02
CA PRO A 22 2.53 29.45 -30.43
C PRO A 22 3.23 30.06 -29.22
N GLU A 23 4.57 30.04 -29.19
CA GLU A 23 5.41 30.46 -28.04
C GLU A 23 5.08 31.85 -27.48
N CYS A 24 4.46 32.73 -28.28
CA CYS A 24 4.12 34.11 -27.91
C CYS A 24 2.62 34.45 -28.03
N GLY A 25 1.73 33.47 -28.26
CA GLY A 25 0.30 33.71 -28.48
C GLY A 25 -0.58 33.39 -27.28
N CYS A 26 -1.60 34.23 -27.04
CA CYS A 26 -2.64 33.93 -26.06
C CYS A 26 -3.60 32.87 -26.63
N SER A 27 -3.54 31.64 -26.12
CA SER A 27 -4.53 30.58 -26.40
C SER A 27 -5.42 30.38 -25.16
N PRO A 28 -6.51 31.14 -25.02
CA PRO A 28 -7.38 31.04 -23.84
C PRO A 28 -8.11 29.69 -23.78
N SER A 29 -8.35 29.03 -24.92
CA SER A 29 -9.07 27.74 -24.94
C SER A 29 -8.27 26.63 -24.24
N THR A 30 -6.99 26.46 -24.58
CA THR A 30 -6.12 25.45 -23.95
C THR A 30 -5.99 25.69 -22.45
N ALA A 31 -5.75 26.93 -22.03
CA ALA A 31 -5.64 27.27 -20.61
C ALA A 31 -6.94 27.05 -19.82
N ILE A 32 -8.11 27.30 -20.44
CA ILE A 32 -9.41 27.02 -19.82
C ILE A 32 -9.64 25.52 -19.70
N ASP A 33 -9.32 24.73 -20.73
CA ASP A 33 -9.50 23.28 -20.73
C ASP A 33 -8.56 22.61 -19.72
N GLU A 34 -7.28 22.99 -19.69
CA GLU A 34 -6.31 22.54 -18.68
C GLU A 34 -6.80 22.81 -17.25
N ARG A 35 -7.37 24.01 -17.02
CA ARG A 35 -7.94 24.35 -15.71
C ARG A 35 -9.13 23.46 -15.37
N LYS A 36 -10.07 23.26 -16.30
CA LYS A 36 -11.22 22.37 -16.09
C LYS A 36 -10.77 20.95 -15.76
N CYS A 37 -9.77 20.43 -16.46
CA CYS A 37 -9.25 19.09 -16.22
C CYS A 37 -8.53 18.97 -14.88
N ARG A 38 -7.78 20.01 -14.47
CA ARG A 38 -7.25 20.10 -13.10
C ARG A 38 -8.35 20.09 -12.05
N ASP A 39 -9.42 20.84 -12.25
CA ASP A 39 -10.56 20.89 -11.33
C ASP A 39 -11.27 19.52 -11.24
N ALA A 40 -11.36 18.77 -12.35
CA ALA A 40 -11.87 17.40 -12.37
C ALA A 40 -10.96 16.46 -11.54
N GLY A 41 -9.65 16.58 -11.68
CA GLY A 41 -8.69 15.83 -10.86
C GLY A 41 -8.82 16.09 -9.37
N LEU A 42 -8.89 17.37 -8.96
CA LEU A 42 -9.11 17.74 -7.56
C LEU A 42 -10.43 17.21 -7.01
N SER A 43 -11.48 17.21 -7.85
CA SER A 43 -12.79 16.67 -7.47
C SER A 43 -12.72 15.16 -7.23
N ALA A 44 -12.07 14.40 -8.12
CA ALA A 44 -11.91 12.96 -7.99
C ALA A 44 -11.05 12.57 -6.76
N GLN A 45 -9.97 13.32 -6.51
CA GLN A 45 -9.15 13.14 -5.31
C GLN A 45 -9.98 13.37 -4.04
N LEU A 46 -10.72 14.48 -3.98
CA LEU A 46 -11.56 14.81 -2.82
C LEU A 46 -12.67 13.78 -2.60
N GLU A 47 -13.32 13.31 -3.66
CA GLU A 47 -14.37 12.30 -3.60
C GLU A 47 -13.83 11.00 -2.96
N TYR A 48 -12.67 10.53 -3.44
CA TYR A 48 -12.06 9.33 -2.89
C TYR A 48 -11.63 9.51 -1.43
N SER A 49 -10.94 10.59 -1.08
CA SER A 49 -10.57 10.87 0.32
C SER A 49 -11.79 10.99 1.23
N SER A 50 -12.86 11.64 0.76
CA SER A 50 -14.09 11.80 1.54
C SER A 50 -14.80 10.47 1.77
N ALA A 51 -14.79 9.56 0.80
CA ALA A 51 -15.39 8.24 0.92
C ALA A 51 -14.73 7.38 2.01
N HIS A 52 -13.46 7.64 2.35
CA HIS A 52 -12.72 6.90 3.38
C HIS A 52 -12.53 7.66 4.70
N ALA A 53 -12.94 8.92 4.78
CA ALA A 53 -12.68 9.77 5.93
C ALA A 53 -13.35 9.26 7.23
N GLU A 54 -14.60 8.82 7.15
CA GLU A 54 -15.34 8.29 8.30
C GLU A 54 -14.72 6.99 8.82
N ASP A 55 -14.36 6.07 7.91
CA ASP A 55 -13.72 4.80 8.24
C ASP A 55 -12.37 5.02 8.94
N LEU A 56 -11.51 5.93 8.43
CA LEU A 56 -10.23 6.24 9.04
C LEU A 56 -10.38 6.92 10.41
N ALA A 57 -11.39 7.79 10.57
CA ALA A 57 -11.70 8.40 11.85
C ALA A 57 -12.16 7.36 12.88
N ALA A 58 -13.00 6.41 12.47
CA ALA A 58 -13.44 5.30 13.31
C ALA A 58 -12.26 4.38 13.67
N ALA A 59 -11.40 4.05 12.70
CA ALA A 59 -10.21 3.22 12.89
C ALA A 59 -9.24 3.86 13.89
N LYS A 60 -9.05 5.19 13.85
CA LYS A 60 -8.26 5.90 14.86
C LYS A 60 -8.83 5.70 16.28
N GLY A 61 -10.14 5.79 16.44
CA GLY A 61 -10.80 5.52 17.73
C GLY A 61 -10.59 4.06 18.18
N GLN A 62 -10.71 3.11 17.27
CA GLN A 62 -10.45 1.69 17.53
C GLN A 62 -9.00 1.42 17.91
N TYR A 63 -8.04 2.09 17.26
CA TYR A 63 -6.62 2.00 17.59
C TYR A 63 -6.36 2.41 19.05
N ASP A 64 -6.90 3.56 19.45
CA ASP A 64 -6.72 4.12 20.79
C ASP A 64 -7.32 3.22 21.88
N GLU A 65 -8.48 2.62 21.60
CA GLU A 65 -9.13 1.70 22.52
C GLU A 65 -8.41 0.35 22.57
N ALA A 66 -8.12 -0.26 21.41
CA ALA A 66 -7.51 -1.58 21.32
C ALA A 66 -6.13 -1.63 21.98
N ARG A 67 -5.28 -0.60 21.81
CA ARG A 67 -3.97 -0.55 22.49
C ARG A 67 -4.09 -0.50 24.01
N LYS A 68 -5.11 0.20 24.54
CA LYS A 68 -5.36 0.32 25.97
C LYS A 68 -5.89 -1.00 26.53
N GLN A 69 -6.92 -1.55 25.88
CA GLN A 69 -7.52 -2.83 26.27
C GLN A 69 -6.51 -3.96 26.22
N TYR A 70 -5.72 -4.08 25.15
CA TYR A 70 -4.72 -5.13 25.04
C TYR A 70 -3.72 -5.09 26.21
N ARG A 71 -3.22 -3.90 26.56
CA ARG A 71 -2.32 -3.72 27.71
C ARG A 71 -2.96 -4.18 29.02
N GLU A 72 -4.20 -3.80 29.27
CA GLU A 72 -4.95 -4.17 30.47
C GLU A 72 -5.18 -5.69 30.53
N LYS A 73 -5.73 -6.27 29.46
CA LYS A 73 -6.02 -7.71 29.35
C LYS A 73 -4.75 -8.55 29.44
N ARG A 74 -3.66 -8.16 28.77
CA ARG A 74 -2.37 -8.85 28.87
C ARG A 74 -1.86 -8.83 30.30
N ARG A 75 -1.87 -7.67 30.98
CA ARG A 75 -1.46 -7.56 32.38
C ARG A 75 -2.29 -8.47 33.31
N GLU A 76 -3.60 -8.53 33.12
CA GLU A 76 -4.49 -9.40 33.88
C GLU A 76 -4.26 -10.89 33.59
N ALA A 77 -3.92 -11.23 32.35
CA ALA A 77 -3.70 -12.58 31.90
C ALA A 77 -2.32 -13.14 32.28
N VAL A 78 -1.27 -12.31 32.37
CA VAL A 78 0.13 -12.75 32.56
C VAL A 78 0.29 -13.74 33.72
N LEU A 79 -0.23 -13.40 34.91
CA LEU A 79 -0.11 -14.29 36.07
C LEU A 79 -0.92 -15.58 35.89
N LYS A 80 -2.14 -15.49 35.34
CA LYS A 80 -2.99 -16.64 35.05
C LYS A 80 -2.32 -17.59 34.05
N VAL A 81 -1.75 -17.05 32.98
CA VAL A 81 -1.04 -17.81 31.95
C VAL A 81 0.20 -18.46 32.54
N GLN A 82 0.96 -17.76 33.38
CA GLN A 82 2.12 -18.33 34.06
C GLN A 82 1.73 -19.51 34.96
N ASP A 83 0.69 -19.34 35.78
CA ASP A 83 0.16 -20.40 36.63
C ASP A 83 -0.30 -21.61 35.80
N MET A 84 -1.04 -21.38 34.71
CA MET A 84 -1.48 -22.45 33.80
C MET A 84 -0.31 -23.14 33.12
N LYS A 85 0.75 -22.42 32.73
CA LYS A 85 2.00 -23.01 32.18
C LYS A 85 2.67 -23.94 33.19
N HIS A 86 2.75 -23.53 34.46
CA HIS A 86 3.27 -24.40 35.52
C HIS A 86 2.37 -25.62 35.75
N GLN A 87 1.06 -25.42 35.83
CA GLN A 87 0.08 -26.48 36.03
C GLN A 87 0.13 -27.53 34.91
N VAL A 88 0.09 -27.11 33.64
CA VAL A 88 0.13 -28.05 32.50
C VAL A 88 1.45 -28.81 32.44
N LYS A 89 2.58 -28.17 32.79
CA LYS A 89 3.88 -28.85 32.86
C LYS A 89 3.88 -29.95 33.92
N HIS A 90 3.41 -29.65 35.13
CA HIS A 90 3.28 -30.64 36.19
C HIS A 90 2.28 -31.76 35.84
N LEU A 91 1.21 -31.40 35.14
CA LEU A 91 0.19 -32.34 34.67
C LEU A 91 0.76 -33.34 33.66
N ILE A 92 1.50 -32.85 32.66
CA ILE A 92 2.19 -33.68 31.68
C ILE A 92 3.11 -34.68 32.38
N GLU A 93 3.96 -34.22 33.32
CA GLU A 93 4.87 -35.12 34.06
C GLU A 93 4.13 -36.14 34.92
N ARG A 94 3.04 -35.73 35.59
CA ARG A 94 2.19 -36.65 36.36
C ARG A 94 1.59 -37.74 35.47
N ILE A 95 1.06 -37.37 34.29
CA ILE A 95 0.49 -38.34 33.34
C ILE A 95 1.58 -39.28 32.81
N LYS A 96 2.79 -38.78 32.51
CA LYS A 96 3.93 -39.63 32.12
C LYS A 96 4.23 -40.69 33.18
N CYS A 97 4.28 -40.30 34.46
CA CYS A 97 4.51 -41.26 35.54
C CYS A 97 3.42 -42.34 35.66
N LEU A 98 2.18 -42.04 35.24
CA LEU A 98 1.08 -43.01 35.22
C LEU A 98 1.12 -43.92 33.98
N ILE A 99 1.74 -43.47 32.89
CA ILE A 99 1.98 -44.29 31.69
C ILE A 99 3.30 -45.06 31.92
N GLU A 100 3.21 -46.27 32.47
CA GLU A 100 4.38 -47.10 32.84
C GLU A 100 5.35 -47.40 31.67
N GLN A 101 4.93 -47.20 30.42
CA GLN A 101 5.71 -47.52 29.23
C GLN A 101 6.32 -46.28 28.58
N ASP A 102 7.59 -45.99 28.85
CA ASP A 102 8.35 -44.89 28.22
C ASP A 102 8.29 -44.88 26.69
N ARG A 103 8.22 -46.07 26.07
CA ARG A 103 8.07 -46.19 24.62
C ARG A 103 6.77 -45.55 24.11
N VAL A 104 5.68 -45.69 24.86
CA VAL A 104 4.39 -45.09 24.48
C VAL A 104 4.49 -43.58 24.54
N ILE A 105 5.11 -43.02 25.59
CA ILE A 105 5.30 -41.56 25.74
C ILE A 105 6.09 -41.01 24.56
N ARG A 106 7.23 -41.63 24.20
CA ARG A 106 8.04 -41.20 23.05
C ARG A 106 7.26 -41.20 21.74
N LEU A 107 6.51 -42.28 21.46
CA LEU A 107 5.70 -42.35 20.23
C LEU A 107 4.58 -41.31 20.20
N LEU A 108 4.00 -40.96 21.36
CA LEU A 108 3.01 -39.89 21.45
C LEU A 108 3.65 -38.51 21.26
N ASP A 109 4.85 -38.29 21.76
CA ASP A 109 5.61 -37.05 21.55
C ASP A 109 5.99 -36.88 20.07
N GLU A 110 6.56 -37.92 19.44
CA GLU A 110 6.87 -37.92 18.00
C GLU A 110 5.63 -37.63 17.16
N ALA A 111 4.52 -38.34 17.42
CA ALA A 111 3.26 -38.11 16.70
C ALA A 111 2.67 -36.71 16.96
N TYR A 112 2.84 -36.18 18.17
CA TYR A 112 2.42 -34.82 18.49
C TYR A 112 3.25 -33.78 17.74
N ASP A 113 4.57 -33.97 17.67
CA ASP A 113 5.48 -33.05 16.98
C ASP A 113 5.14 -33.00 15.48
N ASP A 114 4.94 -34.15 14.82
CA ASP A 114 4.49 -34.24 13.42
C ASP A 114 3.15 -33.49 13.16
N VAL A 115 2.18 -33.65 14.06
CA VAL A 115 0.88 -32.96 13.93
C VAL A 115 1.02 -31.48 14.24
N SER A 116 1.90 -31.09 15.17
CA SER A 116 2.11 -29.70 15.53
C SER A 116 2.70 -28.89 14.39
N GLU A 117 3.60 -29.46 13.59
CA GLU A 117 4.12 -28.83 12.38
C GLU A 117 2.99 -28.59 11.36
N GLN A 118 2.09 -29.56 11.18
CA GLN A 118 0.93 -29.40 10.29
C GLN A 118 -0.04 -28.34 10.82
N LEU A 119 -0.26 -28.28 12.13
CA LEU A 119 -1.09 -27.24 12.75
C LEU A 119 -0.49 -25.85 12.58
N ASP A 120 0.84 -25.74 12.67
CA ASP A 120 1.57 -24.49 12.45
C ASP A 120 1.40 -24.00 11.00
N CYS A 121 1.38 -24.90 10.02
CA CYS A 121 1.04 -24.55 8.63
C CYS A 121 -0.43 -24.15 8.45
N CYS A 122 -1.37 -24.77 9.17
CA CYS A 122 -2.81 -24.51 9.01
C CYS A 122 -3.27 -23.22 9.68
N GLU A 123 -2.76 -22.93 10.87
CA GLU A 123 -3.14 -21.75 11.66
C GLU A 123 -2.39 -20.48 11.21
N GLY A 124 -1.32 -20.64 10.42
CA GLY A 124 -0.41 -19.57 10.04
C GLY A 124 0.60 -19.25 11.15
N CYS A 125 1.60 -18.45 10.77
CA CYS A 125 2.44 -17.75 11.74
C CYS A 125 1.53 -16.73 12.42
N GLY A 126 1.30 -16.87 13.73
CA GLY A 126 0.54 -15.88 14.50
C GLY A 126 1.30 -14.57 14.66
N GLU A 127 2.04 -14.13 13.64
CA GLU A 127 2.85 -12.93 13.65
C GLU A 127 2.03 -11.73 13.18
N CYS A 128 2.68 -10.57 13.13
CA CYS A 128 2.09 -9.38 12.57
C CYS A 128 1.66 -9.60 11.11
N CYS A 129 0.38 -9.44 10.80
CA CYS A 129 -0.13 -9.48 9.42
C CYS A 129 0.15 -8.20 8.63
N ALA A 130 0.65 -7.15 9.28
CA ALA A 130 0.88 -5.86 8.64
C ALA A 130 2.24 -5.86 7.95
N GLU A 131 2.24 -5.58 6.65
CA GLU A 131 3.45 -5.32 5.89
C GLU A 131 3.60 -3.80 5.69
N GLU A 132 4.78 -3.26 5.97
CA GLU A 132 5.09 -1.89 5.59
C GLU A 132 5.12 -1.79 4.06
N ARG A 133 4.30 -0.89 3.52
CA ARG A 133 4.21 -0.63 2.08
C ARG A 133 4.58 0.82 1.80
N GLU A 134 5.40 1.02 0.78
CA GLU A 134 5.66 2.33 0.21
C GLU A 134 4.74 2.57 -0.99
N PHE A 135 4.13 3.75 -1.05
CA PHE A 135 3.21 4.15 -2.11
C PHE A 135 3.86 5.24 -2.98
N ASP A 136 4.06 4.92 -4.25
CA ASP A 136 4.55 5.84 -5.28
C ASP A 136 3.38 6.65 -5.83
N THR A 137 3.31 7.92 -5.40
CA THR A 137 2.31 8.90 -5.83
C THR A 137 2.63 9.53 -7.18
N ASP A 138 3.86 9.37 -7.69
CA ASP A 138 4.25 9.98 -8.96
C ASP A 138 3.61 9.20 -10.11
N PRO A 139 2.72 9.83 -10.89
CA PRO A 139 1.99 9.09 -11.88
C PRO A 139 2.90 8.61 -13.01
N PRO A 140 2.68 7.39 -13.56
CA PRO A 140 3.47 6.90 -14.69
C PRO A 140 3.38 7.89 -15.86
N LYS A 141 4.51 8.17 -16.53
CA LYS A 141 4.57 9.09 -17.67
C LYS A 141 3.45 8.83 -18.69
N GLU A 142 2.86 9.91 -19.19
CA GLU A 142 1.93 9.88 -20.32
C GLU A 142 2.63 9.36 -21.56
N THR A 143 2.48 8.06 -21.78
CA THR A 143 2.98 7.30 -22.93
C THR A 143 1.83 6.42 -23.39
N ASP A 144 1.97 5.70 -24.50
CA ASP A 144 0.97 4.75 -25.01
C ASP A 144 0.58 3.64 -24.01
N LYS A 145 1.26 3.51 -22.86
CA LYS A 145 0.88 2.57 -21.79
C LYS A 145 0.71 3.26 -20.44
N GLY A 146 0.72 4.59 -20.41
CA GLY A 146 0.67 5.41 -19.20
C GLY A 146 -0.62 5.17 -18.42
N ASP A 147 -1.76 5.24 -19.09
CA ASP A 147 -3.08 5.17 -18.45
C ASP A 147 -3.38 3.76 -17.94
N ARG A 148 -3.01 2.72 -18.71
CA ARG A 148 -3.10 1.33 -18.26
C ARG A 148 -2.20 1.04 -17.04
N LYS A 149 -0.99 1.60 -17.02
CA LYS A 149 -0.08 1.46 -15.87
C LYS A 149 -0.62 2.19 -14.63
N LEU A 150 -1.21 3.38 -14.82
CA LEU A 150 -1.84 4.15 -13.76
C LEU A 150 -3.03 3.37 -13.16
N ALA A 151 -3.93 2.85 -14.00
CA ALA A 151 -5.07 2.04 -13.57
C ALA A 151 -4.62 0.79 -12.78
N HIS A 152 -3.66 0.03 -13.31
CA HIS A 152 -3.12 -1.14 -12.59
C HIS A 152 -2.48 -0.75 -11.25
N ARG A 153 -1.82 0.41 -11.16
CA ARG A 153 -1.24 0.88 -9.89
C ARG A 153 -2.33 1.21 -8.88
N ILE A 154 -3.39 1.88 -9.31
CA ILE A 154 -4.57 2.16 -8.46
C ILE A 154 -5.15 0.85 -7.93
N GLU A 155 -5.46 -0.12 -8.79
CA GLU A 155 -6.02 -1.42 -8.39
C GLU A 155 -5.12 -2.17 -7.39
N ARG A 156 -3.80 -2.15 -7.62
CA ARG A 156 -2.84 -2.77 -6.72
C ARG A 156 -2.85 -2.10 -5.33
N TYR A 157 -2.87 -0.77 -5.29
CA TYR A 157 -2.89 -0.04 -4.02
C TYR A 157 -4.22 -0.21 -3.29
N GLU A 158 -5.34 -0.27 -4.00
CA GLU A 158 -6.63 -0.62 -3.41
C GLU A 158 -6.62 -2.02 -2.78
N SER A 159 -6.02 -3.02 -3.44
CA SER A 159 -5.84 -4.36 -2.86
C SER A 159 -5.01 -4.32 -1.56
N TRP A 160 -3.91 -3.56 -1.54
CA TRP A 160 -3.08 -3.44 -0.33
C TRP A 160 -3.78 -2.66 0.79
N ILE A 161 -4.61 -1.69 0.46
CA ILE A 161 -5.46 -0.97 1.42
C ILE A 161 -6.45 -1.96 2.07
N ASP A 162 -7.09 -2.80 1.27
CA ASP A 162 -8.04 -3.79 1.77
C ASP A 162 -7.36 -4.82 2.70
N GLU A 163 -6.19 -5.35 2.29
CA GLU A 163 -5.37 -6.23 3.14
C GLU A 163 -4.99 -5.56 4.48
N ALA A 164 -4.54 -4.30 4.43
CA ALA A 164 -4.19 -3.54 5.64
C ALA A 164 -5.40 -3.28 6.54
N LYS A 165 -6.57 -3.00 5.94
CA LYS A 165 -7.84 -2.80 6.66
C LYS A 165 -8.31 -4.07 7.35
N GLU A 166 -8.24 -5.22 6.68
CA GLU A 166 -8.58 -6.53 7.27
C GLU A 166 -7.62 -6.92 8.41
N CYS A 167 -6.32 -6.68 8.20
CA CYS A 167 -5.31 -6.89 9.24
C CYS A 167 -5.58 -5.98 10.46
N PHE A 168 -5.86 -4.68 10.23
CA PHE A 168 -6.20 -3.75 11.31
C PHE A 168 -7.43 -4.19 12.08
N ALA A 169 -8.51 -4.63 11.39
CA ALA A 169 -9.72 -5.10 12.04
C ALA A 169 -9.47 -6.36 12.92
N THR A 170 -8.63 -7.29 12.43
CA THR A 170 -8.23 -8.47 13.19
C THR A 170 -7.46 -8.09 14.45
N LEU A 171 -6.48 -7.19 14.32
CA LEU A 171 -5.68 -6.70 15.43
C LEU A 171 -6.53 -5.91 16.43
N ALA A 172 -7.48 -5.08 15.97
CA ALA A 172 -8.38 -4.33 16.85
C ALA A 172 -9.26 -5.25 17.73
N GLY A 173 -9.60 -6.45 17.24
CA GLY A 173 -10.36 -7.47 17.99
C GLY A 173 -9.51 -8.39 18.88
N GLU A 174 -8.18 -8.30 18.80
CA GLU A 174 -7.25 -9.15 19.56
C GLU A 174 -7.40 -9.07 21.10
N PRO A 175 -7.76 -7.92 21.74
CA PRO A 175 -7.98 -7.89 23.19
C PRO A 175 -9.08 -8.86 23.66
N ASP A 176 -10.19 -8.93 22.93
CA ASP A 176 -11.30 -9.83 23.24
C ASP A 176 -10.91 -11.28 22.91
N ALA A 177 -10.21 -11.49 21.79
CA ALA A 177 -9.71 -12.81 21.39
C ALA A 177 -8.72 -13.38 22.42
N LEU A 178 -7.86 -12.55 23.00
CA LEU A 178 -6.94 -12.94 24.07
C LEU A 178 -7.69 -13.43 25.31
N GLU A 179 -8.72 -12.69 25.75
CA GLU A 179 -9.53 -13.11 26.89
C GLU A 179 -10.23 -14.45 26.62
N ALA A 180 -10.81 -14.62 25.43
CA ALA A 180 -11.45 -15.86 25.01
C ALA A 180 -10.46 -17.04 25.01
N ARG A 181 -9.27 -16.88 24.43
CA ARG A 181 -8.22 -17.91 24.41
C ARG A 181 -7.78 -18.30 25.82
N VAL A 182 -7.62 -17.33 26.73
CA VAL A 182 -7.23 -17.59 28.13
C VAL A 182 -8.33 -18.39 28.85
N ALA A 183 -9.60 -18.05 28.63
CA ALA A 183 -10.73 -18.77 29.23
C ALA A 183 -10.86 -20.20 28.69
N GLU A 184 -10.74 -20.38 27.37
CA GLU A 184 -10.79 -21.69 26.71
C GLU A 184 -9.70 -22.63 27.24
N VAL A 185 -8.45 -22.17 27.25
CA VAL A 185 -7.31 -22.95 27.74
C VAL A 185 -7.48 -23.31 29.21
N LYS A 186 -8.01 -22.40 30.03
CA LYS A 186 -8.33 -22.69 31.44
C LYS A 186 -9.36 -23.80 31.55
N GLN A 187 -10.43 -23.72 30.76
CA GLN A 187 -11.49 -24.73 30.75
C GLN A 187 -10.96 -26.11 30.31
N GLU A 188 -10.08 -26.15 29.30
CA GLU A 188 -9.43 -27.39 28.86
C GLU A 188 -8.56 -28.00 29.97
N LEU A 189 -7.75 -27.17 30.64
CA LEU A 189 -6.90 -27.60 31.75
C LEU A 189 -7.73 -28.14 32.92
N ASP A 190 -8.79 -27.42 33.32
CA ASP A 190 -9.72 -27.84 34.37
C ASP A 190 -10.41 -29.17 33.99
N GLY A 191 -10.74 -29.37 32.70
CA GLY A 191 -11.29 -30.62 32.17
C GLY A 191 -10.33 -31.80 32.28
N ILE A 192 -9.05 -31.62 31.96
CA ILE A 192 -8.03 -32.68 32.12
C ILE A 192 -7.82 -33.02 33.60
N LEU A 193 -7.75 -32.00 34.46
CA LEU A 193 -7.60 -32.18 35.91
C LEU A 193 -8.78 -32.97 36.51
N ALA A 194 -10.00 -32.66 36.09
CA ALA A 194 -11.20 -33.39 36.50
C ALA A 194 -11.15 -34.86 36.04
N ALA A 195 -10.77 -35.11 34.78
CA ALA A 195 -10.63 -36.47 34.26
C ALA A 195 -9.58 -37.30 35.03
N LEU A 196 -8.50 -36.68 35.51
CA LEU A 196 -7.45 -37.35 36.29
C LEU A 196 -7.74 -37.44 37.80
N ALA A 197 -8.85 -36.88 38.27
CA ALA A 197 -9.34 -37.09 39.63
C ALA A 197 -10.07 -38.44 39.76
N ASP A 198 -10.54 -39.01 38.64
CA ASP A 198 -11.12 -40.34 38.59
C ASP A 198 -10.06 -41.46 38.76
N ASP A 199 -10.54 -42.69 38.91
CA ASP A 199 -9.70 -43.89 38.96
C ASP A 199 -8.87 -44.03 37.66
N ALA A 200 -7.54 -44.01 37.79
CA ALA A 200 -6.61 -44.11 36.67
C ALA A 200 -6.84 -45.35 35.79
N ALA A 201 -7.41 -46.43 36.34
CA ALA A 201 -7.76 -47.63 35.58
C ALA A 201 -8.89 -47.41 34.55
N LYS A 202 -9.67 -46.33 34.69
CA LYS A 202 -10.80 -45.98 33.82
C LYS A 202 -10.50 -44.84 32.85
N VAL A 203 -9.41 -44.11 33.09
CA VAL A 203 -9.04 -42.94 32.31
C VAL A 203 -8.15 -43.36 31.14
N ASP A 204 -8.47 -42.89 29.94
CA ASP A 204 -7.57 -43.00 28.80
C ASP A 204 -6.38 -42.04 28.96
N LEU A 205 -5.34 -42.51 29.65
CA LEU A 205 -4.13 -41.73 29.94
C LEU A 205 -3.43 -41.23 28.68
N LYS A 206 -3.50 -41.97 27.56
CA LYS A 206 -2.90 -41.53 26.28
C LYS A 206 -3.64 -40.33 25.73
N ARG A 207 -4.97 -40.36 25.75
CA ARG A 207 -5.79 -39.21 25.35
C ARG A 207 -5.55 -38.00 26.24
N GLN A 208 -5.51 -38.17 27.57
CA GLN A 208 -5.23 -37.06 28.49
C GLN A 208 -3.83 -36.48 28.28
N TYR A 209 -2.83 -37.32 28.00
CA TYR A 209 -1.47 -36.88 27.68
C TYR A 209 -1.45 -35.98 26.44
N VAL A 210 -2.05 -36.44 25.34
CA VAL A 210 -2.12 -35.67 24.08
C VAL A 210 -2.90 -34.36 24.29
N GLN A 211 -4.03 -34.41 25.03
CA GLN A 211 -4.80 -33.20 25.32
C GLN A 211 -4.01 -32.18 26.15
N ALA A 212 -3.21 -32.64 27.12
CA ALA A 212 -2.31 -31.77 27.88
C ALA A 212 -1.20 -31.16 27.01
N ARG A 213 -0.64 -31.92 26.05
CA ARG A 213 0.33 -31.40 25.07
C ARG A 213 -0.28 -30.32 24.18
N VAL A 214 -1.48 -30.55 23.65
CA VAL A 214 -2.22 -29.55 22.85
C VAL A 214 -2.51 -28.29 23.68
N THR A 215 -2.98 -28.45 24.92
CA THR A 215 -3.22 -27.34 25.85
C THR A 215 -1.94 -26.53 26.10
N HIS A 216 -0.79 -27.21 26.27
CA HIS A 216 0.51 -26.56 26.41
C HIS A 216 0.90 -25.75 25.16
N ARG A 217 0.66 -26.26 23.95
CA ARG A 217 0.87 -25.47 22.72
C ARG A 217 -0.04 -24.26 22.63
N LYS A 218 -1.33 -24.40 22.95
CA LYS A 218 -2.25 -23.24 23.02
C LYS A 218 -1.75 -22.19 24.01
N LEU A 219 -1.20 -22.59 25.16
CA LEU A 219 -0.56 -21.68 26.12
C LEU A 219 0.70 -20.99 25.59
N CYS A 220 1.50 -21.67 24.76
CA CYS A 220 2.65 -21.05 24.10
C CYS A 220 2.21 -20.01 23.06
N ARG A 221 1.11 -20.27 22.35
CA ARG A 221 0.53 -19.38 21.33
C ARG A 221 -0.50 -18.38 21.88
N ILE A 222 -0.67 -18.29 23.20
CA ILE A 222 -1.75 -17.50 23.82
C ILE A 222 -1.70 -16.01 23.43
N TRP A 223 -0.48 -15.51 23.21
CA TRP A 223 -0.20 -14.12 22.85
C TRP A 223 -0.26 -13.83 21.35
N ASN A 224 -0.66 -14.81 20.54
CA ASN A 224 -0.73 -14.70 19.08
C ASN A 224 0.56 -14.07 18.52
N GLY A 225 1.70 -14.71 18.79
CA GLY A 225 3.04 -14.30 18.32
C GLY A 225 3.61 -12.98 18.86
N PHE A 226 2.85 -12.19 19.63
CA PHE A 226 3.37 -10.94 20.20
C PHE A 226 4.16 -11.17 21.49
N ASP A 227 5.47 -10.90 21.44
CA ASP A 227 6.37 -11.03 22.60
C ASP A 227 6.00 -10.08 23.76
N ASP A 228 5.49 -8.89 23.44
CA ASP A 228 5.05 -7.90 24.41
C ASP A 228 3.93 -6.99 23.88
N THR A 229 3.57 -5.97 24.66
CA THR A 229 2.55 -4.98 24.27
C THR A 229 3.05 -4.04 23.18
N ALA A 230 4.35 -3.75 23.12
CA ALA A 230 4.91 -2.87 22.11
C ALA A 230 4.83 -3.52 20.72
N ALA A 231 5.25 -4.78 20.58
CA ALA A 231 5.15 -5.53 19.33
C ALA A 231 3.73 -5.57 18.76
N TYR A 232 2.71 -5.74 19.62
CA TYR A 232 1.31 -5.67 19.22
C TYR A 232 0.91 -4.25 18.74
N VAL A 233 1.27 -3.21 19.51
CA VAL A 233 0.93 -1.82 19.17
C VAL A 233 1.63 -1.38 17.89
N ASP A 234 2.88 -1.77 17.68
CA ASP A 234 3.64 -1.48 16.47
C ASP A 234 2.95 -2.12 15.26
N CYS A 235 2.57 -3.40 15.36
CA CYS A 235 1.81 -4.07 14.30
C CYS A 235 0.47 -3.38 13.97
N LEU A 236 -0.30 -3.05 15.01
CA LEU A 236 -1.58 -2.35 14.88
C LEU A 236 -1.40 -0.95 14.25
N CYS A 237 -0.31 -0.26 14.62
CA CYS A 237 0.07 1.03 14.06
C CYS A 237 0.43 0.88 12.58
N THR A 238 1.29 -0.08 12.23
CA THR A 238 1.71 -0.35 10.83
C THR A 238 0.52 -0.66 9.92
N ALA A 239 -0.46 -1.44 10.38
CA ALA A 239 -1.68 -1.71 9.62
C ALA A 239 -2.48 -0.42 9.34
N LEU A 240 -2.67 0.42 10.37
CA LEU A 240 -3.41 1.68 10.25
C LEU A 240 -2.68 2.70 9.37
N THR A 241 -1.37 2.85 9.54
CA THR A 241 -0.57 3.79 8.76
C THR A 241 -0.51 3.37 7.30
N THR A 242 -0.32 2.07 7.01
CA THR A 242 -0.35 1.53 5.65
C THR A 242 -1.70 1.75 4.98
N TRP A 243 -2.80 1.50 5.69
CA TRP A 243 -4.14 1.80 5.19
C TRP A 243 -4.30 3.30 4.87
N SER A 244 -4.01 4.19 5.84
CA SER A 244 -4.18 5.63 5.65
C SER A 244 -3.30 6.20 4.52
N ALA A 245 -2.03 5.81 4.46
CA ALA A 245 -1.11 6.24 3.41
C ALA A 245 -1.53 5.73 2.03
N GLY A 246 -2.04 4.50 1.96
CA GLY A 246 -2.60 3.95 0.73
C GLY A 246 -3.80 4.74 0.24
N VAL A 247 -4.73 5.11 1.13
CA VAL A 247 -5.89 5.95 0.77
C VAL A 247 -5.45 7.28 0.19
N ASP A 248 -4.48 7.95 0.81
CA ASP A 248 -3.94 9.21 0.32
C ASP A 248 -3.28 9.04 -1.07
N ALA A 249 -2.50 7.98 -1.26
CA ALA A 249 -1.84 7.71 -2.53
C ALA A 249 -2.83 7.42 -3.66
N VAL A 250 -3.85 6.58 -3.41
CA VAL A 250 -4.89 6.29 -4.41
C VAL A 250 -5.71 7.54 -4.73
N ALA A 251 -5.98 8.41 -3.76
CA ALA A 251 -6.67 9.68 -4.00
C ALA A 251 -5.92 10.54 -5.04
N VAL A 252 -4.59 10.67 -4.88
CA VAL A 252 -3.74 11.41 -5.83
C VAL A 252 -3.76 10.77 -7.21
N LEU A 253 -3.58 9.44 -7.29
CA LEU A 253 -3.57 8.72 -8.56
C LEU A 253 -4.92 8.76 -9.29
N LYS A 254 -6.04 8.72 -8.57
CA LYS A 254 -7.39 8.92 -9.14
C LYS A 254 -7.60 10.34 -9.64
N GLY A 255 -7.06 11.33 -8.93
CA GLY A 255 -7.03 12.71 -9.38
C GLY A 255 -6.32 12.84 -10.74
N GLU A 256 -5.11 12.27 -10.84
CA GLU A 256 -4.37 12.24 -12.12
C GLU A 256 -5.15 11.51 -13.22
N ALA A 257 -5.73 10.34 -12.93
CA ALA A 257 -6.49 9.59 -13.91
C ALA A 257 -7.66 10.42 -14.48
N ALA A 258 -8.35 11.18 -13.63
CA ALA A 258 -9.43 12.07 -14.04
C ALA A 258 -8.92 13.27 -14.88
N VAL A 259 -7.73 13.82 -14.59
CA VAL A 259 -7.10 14.84 -15.44
C VAL A 259 -6.86 14.29 -16.85
N ARG A 260 -6.25 13.11 -16.96
CA ARG A 260 -5.92 12.50 -18.26
C ARG A 260 -7.15 12.16 -19.07
N GLU A 261 -8.19 11.65 -18.41
CA GLU A 261 -9.47 11.36 -19.04
C GLU A 261 -10.13 12.64 -19.55
N CYS A 262 -10.13 13.72 -18.75
CA CYS A 262 -10.66 15.01 -19.18
C CYS A 262 -9.88 15.58 -20.37
N THR A 263 -8.54 15.50 -20.36
CA THR A 263 -7.72 15.96 -21.48
C THR A 263 -8.05 15.18 -22.75
N ARG A 264 -8.19 13.84 -22.65
CA ARG A 264 -8.59 13.01 -23.78
C ARG A 264 -9.94 13.41 -24.34
N GLN A 265 -10.96 13.60 -23.49
CA GLN A 265 -12.28 14.04 -23.91
C GLN A 265 -12.24 15.43 -24.57
N SER A 266 -11.45 16.36 -24.03
CA SER A 266 -11.25 17.69 -24.59
C SER A 266 -10.63 17.64 -26.00
N ASP A 267 -9.65 16.76 -26.21
CA ASP A 267 -9.04 16.54 -27.52
C ASP A 267 -10.01 15.89 -28.51
N GLU A 268 -10.82 14.93 -28.07
CA GLU A 268 -11.89 14.32 -28.87
C GLU A 268 -12.94 15.36 -29.27
N ASP A 269 -13.39 16.19 -28.33
CA ASP A 269 -14.35 17.27 -28.56
C ASP A 269 -13.79 18.31 -29.54
N TRP A 270 -12.51 18.67 -29.41
CA TRP A 270 -11.82 19.55 -30.35
C TRP A 270 -11.74 18.95 -31.75
N CYS A 271 -11.39 17.66 -31.87
CA CYS A 271 -11.38 16.95 -33.15
C CYS A 271 -12.78 16.89 -33.77
N ALA A 272 -13.81 16.65 -32.96
CA ALA A 272 -15.20 16.63 -33.40
C ALA A 272 -15.65 18.02 -33.90
N ALA A 273 -15.26 19.10 -33.21
CA ALA A 273 -15.54 20.47 -33.64
C ALA A 273 -14.85 20.80 -34.97
N LEU A 274 -13.56 20.45 -35.11
CA LEU A 274 -12.78 20.70 -36.33
C LEU A 274 -13.34 19.92 -37.53
N THR A 275 -13.75 18.67 -37.34
CA THR A 275 -14.35 17.85 -38.39
C THR A 275 -15.77 18.29 -38.75
N GLY A 276 -16.53 18.82 -37.78
CA GLY A 276 -17.89 19.32 -37.98
C GLY A 276 -17.99 20.69 -38.66
N GLY A 277 -16.91 21.48 -38.68
CA GLY A 277 -16.90 22.83 -39.26
C GLY A 277 -15.51 23.33 -39.68
N PRO A 278 -14.79 22.60 -40.56
CA PRO A 278 -13.38 22.90 -40.84
C PRO A 278 -13.18 24.26 -41.52
N VAL A 279 -14.19 24.77 -42.25
CA VAL A 279 -14.09 26.05 -42.96
C VAL A 279 -13.93 27.21 -42.00
N ASP A 280 -14.71 27.26 -40.92
CA ASP A 280 -14.66 28.35 -39.95
C ASP A 280 -13.33 28.35 -39.18
N GLU A 281 -12.82 27.17 -38.82
CA GLU A 281 -11.50 27.02 -38.20
C GLU A 281 -10.35 27.42 -39.14
N ILE A 282 -10.43 27.05 -40.43
CA ILE A 282 -9.45 27.48 -41.44
C ILE A 282 -9.46 29.00 -41.61
N LEU A 283 -10.65 29.61 -41.67
CA LEU A 283 -10.79 31.07 -41.78
C LEU A 283 -10.27 31.77 -40.52
N GLY A 284 -10.58 31.26 -39.33
CA GLY A 284 -10.04 31.78 -38.06
C GLY A 284 -8.51 31.70 -38.00
N MET A 285 -7.93 30.58 -38.44
CA MET A 285 -6.47 30.41 -38.54
C MET A 285 -5.84 31.31 -39.60
N TYR A 286 -6.53 31.54 -40.73
CA TYR A 286 -6.10 32.48 -41.76
C TYR A 286 -6.09 33.92 -41.23
N ASP A 287 -7.16 34.34 -40.57
CA ASP A 287 -7.27 35.66 -39.94
C ASP A 287 -6.22 35.85 -38.84
N HIS A 288 -5.92 34.81 -38.06
CA HIS A 288 -4.84 34.85 -37.06
C HIS A 288 -3.47 35.06 -37.73
N LYS A 289 -3.18 34.33 -38.82
CA LYS A 289 -1.91 34.45 -39.55
C LYS A 289 -1.78 35.79 -40.27
N CYS A 290 -2.86 36.33 -40.83
CA CYS A 290 -2.84 37.57 -41.63
C CYS A 290 -3.26 38.84 -40.90
N GLY A 291 -3.79 38.74 -39.67
CA GLY A 291 -4.23 39.86 -38.84
C GLY A 291 -3.12 40.49 -37.99
N SER A 292 -1.95 39.83 -37.86
CA SER A 292 -0.74 40.50 -37.36
C SER A 292 -0.20 41.42 -38.45
N ASN A 293 0.34 42.59 -38.11
CA ASN A 293 0.80 43.65 -39.04
C ASN A 293 1.91 43.25 -40.06
N SER A 294 2.16 41.96 -40.28
CA SER A 294 2.94 41.46 -41.42
C SER A 294 2.04 41.35 -42.64
N PRO A 295 2.28 42.13 -43.71
CA PRO A 295 1.50 42.02 -44.94
C PRO A 295 1.64 40.61 -45.52
N CYS A 296 0.53 39.88 -45.63
CA CYS A 296 0.41 38.59 -46.32
C CYS A 296 0.52 38.73 -47.86
N GLY A 297 1.47 39.53 -48.35
CA GLY A 297 1.68 39.79 -49.78
C GLY A 297 3.03 39.26 -50.29
N PRO A 298 3.10 38.73 -51.51
CA PRO A 298 4.37 38.35 -52.16
C PRO A 298 5.24 39.55 -52.59
N ASP A 299 4.92 40.77 -52.16
CA ASP A 299 5.63 42.00 -52.52
C ASP A 299 6.43 42.54 -51.34
N GLN A 300 7.37 41.76 -50.80
CA GLN A 300 8.61 42.39 -50.37
C GLN A 300 9.47 42.53 -51.63
N PRO A 301 9.51 43.71 -52.29
CA PRO A 301 10.52 43.96 -53.30
C PRO A 301 11.86 43.65 -52.66
N GLY A 302 12.64 42.78 -53.31
CA GLY A 302 13.88 42.22 -52.80
C GLY A 302 14.62 43.25 -51.97
N LYS A 303 14.68 43.01 -50.65
CA LYS A 303 15.64 43.74 -49.83
C LYS A 303 16.97 43.56 -50.55
N PRO A 304 17.68 44.65 -50.87
CA PRO A 304 19.06 44.56 -51.30
C PRO A 304 19.79 43.66 -50.31
N ASP A 305 20.81 42.95 -50.80
CA ASP A 305 21.80 42.27 -49.98
C ASP A 305 22.48 43.30 -49.06
N ASP A 306 21.77 43.77 -48.04
CA ASP A 306 22.31 44.59 -46.98
C ASP A 306 23.10 43.62 -46.11
N GLU A 307 24.42 43.70 -46.31
CA GLU A 307 25.49 43.29 -45.41
C GLU A 307 25.07 43.54 -43.96
N HIS A 308 24.38 42.56 -43.35
CA HIS A 308 24.06 42.63 -41.94
C HIS A 308 25.33 42.34 -41.17
N SER A 309 25.95 43.45 -40.77
CA SER A 309 26.91 43.59 -39.70
C SER A 309 26.60 42.66 -38.52
N ASP A 310 27.66 42.04 -38.04
CA ASP A 310 27.80 41.28 -36.80
C ASP A 310 27.35 42.06 -35.55
N ASP A 311 26.05 42.30 -35.35
CA ASP A 311 25.57 42.83 -34.08
C ASP A 311 24.07 42.60 -33.85
N CYS A 312 23.61 41.36 -34.01
CA CYS A 312 22.44 40.94 -33.23
C CYS A 312 22.94 40.69 -31.81
N GLY A 313 22.85 41.71 -30.96
CA GLY A 313 23.14 41.70 -29.52
C GLY A 313 22.28 40.74 -28.69
N CYS A 314 22.10 39.50 -29.16
CA CYS A 314 21.83 38.34 -28.33
C CYS A 314 23.17 37.98 -27.67
N GLY A 315 23.49 38.72 -26.61
CA GLY A 315 24.72 38.59 -25.86
C GLY A 315 25.07 37.13 -25.58
N LYS A 316 26.21 36.74 -26.16
CA LYS A 316 27.13 35.69 -25.75
C LYS A 316 26.63 34.77 -24.63
N HIS A 317 26.38 33.54 -25.03
CA HIS A 317 26.94 32.34 -24.41
C HIS A 317 28.22 32.68 -23.64
N LYS A 318 28.13 32.66 -22.31
CA LYS A 318 29.26 32.36 -21.43
C LYS A 318 29.07 30.95 -20.94
N ASP A 319 29.68 30.05 -21.70
CA ASP A 319 30.32 28.88 -21.12
C ASP A 319 31.34 29.39 -20.09
N ASP A 320 31.07 29.15 -18.81
CA ASP A 320 32.07 29.18 -17.72
C ASP A 320 31.67 28.00 -16.81
N HIS A 321 32.27 26.83 -17.04
CA HIS A 321 33.30 26.25 -16.17
C HIS A 321 32.81 25.80 -14.78
N GLU A 322 32.83 24.48 -14.60
CA GLU A 322 33.42 23.77 -13.46
C GLU A 322 33.15 24.35 -12.06
N HIS A 323 32.23 23.70 -11.34
CA HIS A 323 32.31 23.67 -9.88
C HIS A 323 32.49 22.21 -9.44
N GLU A 324 33.76 21.80 -9.33
CA GLU A 324 34.19 20.80 -8.36
C GLU A 324 33.65 21.24 -6.99
N TYR A 325 32.85 20.37 -6.38
CA TYR A 325 32.69 20.33 -4.93
C TYR A 325 33.34 19.03 -4.46
N ASP A 326 34.63 19.14 -4.15
CA ASP A 326 35.21 18.42 -3.03
C ASP A 326 34.52 18.94 -1.77
N ASP A 327 33.59 18.17 -1.22
CA ASP A 327 33.12 18.39 0.16
C ASP A 327 33.24 17.07 0.93
N ASP A 328 34.22 17.11 1.83
CA ASP A 328 34.55 16.15 2.87
C ASP A 328 33.31 15.68 3.65
N ALA A 329 32.85 14.45 3.38
CA ALA A 329 32.07 13.71 4.36
C ALA A 329 33.02 12.94 5.28
N ALA A 330 33.45 13.63 6.33
CA ALA A 330 34.14 13.06 7.48
C ALA A 330 33.37 11.84 8.03
N GLU A 331 34.04 10.71 8.11
CA GLU A 331 33.58 9.54 8.87
C GLU A 331 33.37 9.93 10.36
N PRO A 332 32.24 9.55 10.99
CA PRO A 332 32.11 9.65 12.42
C PRO A 332 33.02 8.62 13.12
N PRO A 333 33.67 8.97 14.25
CA PRO A 333 34.56 8.06 14.96
C PRO A 333 33.79 6.85 15.51
N VAL A 334 34.35 5.67 15.23
CA VAL A 334 33.99 4.39 15.83
C VAL A 334 34.16 4.48 17.35
N ALA A 335 33.06 4.45 18.08
CA ALA A 335 33.07 4.30 19.53
C ALA A 335 33.53 2.87 19.88
N GLN A 336 34.79 2.75 20.31
CA GLN A 336 35.28 1.58 21.04
C GLN A 336 34.63 1.55 22.43
N SER A 337 33.72 0.60 22.68
CA SER A 337 33.38 0.21 24.04
C SER A 337 34.36 -0.87 24.51
N SER A 338 35.36 -0.44 25.27
CA SER A 338 36.24 -1.30 26.06
C SER A 338 35.90 -1.15 27.55
N GLY A 339 35.64 -2.29 28.21
CA GLY A 339 35.49 -2.45 29.66
C GLY A 339 34.03 -2.38 30.16
N ALA A 340 33.52 -3.30 30.99
CA ALA A 340 34.15 -4.31 31.84
C ALA A 340 33.17 -5.46 32.13
#